data_AF-A0A142C563-F1
#
_entry.id   AF-A0A142C563-F1
#
_cell.length_a   1.000
_cell.length_b   1.000
_cell.length_c   1.000
_cell.angle_alpha   90.00
_cell.angle_beta   90.00
_cell.angle_gamma   90.00
#
_symmetry.space_group_name_H-M   'P 1'
#
loop_
_entity.id
_entity.type
_entity.pdbx_description
1 polymer ?
#
loop_
_entity_poly.entity_id
_entity_poly.type
_entity_poly.pdbx_seq_one_letter_code
_entity_poly.pdbx_strand_id
1 'polypeptide(L)' 'CISGELGETQILQIPRNVLEMTFECQNLGKLTTVQI' A
#
# COMPACT_ATOMS: atom_id res chain seq x y z
N CYS A 1 -1.50 2.88 -4.48
CA CYS A 1 -2.28 3.23 -3.26
C CYS A 1 -2.86 1.95 -2.68
N ILE A 2 -2.83 1.77 -1.36
CA ILE A 2 -3.47 0.65 -0.68
C ILE A 2 -4.45 1.23 0.33
N SER A 3 -5.70 0.77 0.30
CA SER A 3 -6.77 1.29 1.16
C SER A 3 -7.39 0.16 1.99
N GLY A 4 -7.76 0.49 3.22
CA GLY A 4 -8.46 -0.37 4.17
C GLY A 4 -9.52 0.40 4.95
N GLU A 5 -10.18 -0.29 5.88
CA GLU A 5 -11.29 0.27 6.67
C GLU A 5 -10.89 1.49 7.51
N LEU A 6 -9.63 1.59 7.93
CA LEU A 6 -9.15 2.65 8.83
C LEU A 6 -8.44 3.80 8.10
N GLY A 7 -8.24 3.68 6.78
CA GLY A 7 -7.57 4.70 5.97
C GLY A 7 -6.88 4.15 4.75
N GLU A 8 -6.01 4.95 4.16
CA GLU A 8 -5.27 4.60 2.95
C GLU A 8 -3.81 5.06 3.00
N THR A 9 -2.97 4.41 2.20
CA THR A 9 -1.60 4.84 1.99
C THR A 9 -1.54 5.97 0.98
N GLN A 10 -0.43 6.70 0.97
CA GLN A 10 -0.11 7.58 -0.15
C GLN A 10 0.26 6.78 -1.42
N ILE A 11 0.54 7.50 -2.50
CA ILE A 11 1.12 6.92 -3.71
C ILE A 11 2.53 6.41 -3.39
N LEU A 12 2.70 5.10 -3.46
CA LEU A 12 3.99 4.43 -3.29
C LEU A 12 4.66 4.31 -4.66
N GLN A 13 5.92 4.74 -4.75
CA GLN A 13 6.73 4.54 -5.95
C GLN A 13 7.26 3.11 -5.95
N ILE A 14 7.00 2.35 -7.01
CA ILE A 14 7.53 1.01 -7.19
C ILE A 14 8.77 1.11 -8.09
N PRO A 15 10.01 0.88 -7.58
CA PRO A 15 11.21 0.81 -8.39
C PRO A 15 11.06 -0.23 -9.49
N ARG A 16 11.68 0.03 -10.65
CA ARG A 16 11.71 -0.97 -11.72
C ARG A 16 12.59 -2.15 -11.28
N ASN A 17 12.21 -3.36 -11.70
CA ASN A 17 12.96 -4.61 -11.51
C ASN A 17 13.05 -5.14 -10.06
N VAL A 18 12.10 -4.77 -9.19
CA VAL A 18 11.92 -5.43 -7.88
C VAL A 18 10.72 -6.35 -7.95
N LEU A 19 10.84 -7.56 -7.38
CA LEU A 19 9.74 -8.54 -7.29
C LEU A 19 8.99 -8.45 -5.97
N GLU A 20 9.62 -7.89 -4.94
CA GLU A 20 9.07 -7.76 -3.60
C GLU A 20 9.42 -6.38 -3.04
N MET A 21 8.48 -5.79 -2.31
CA MET A 21 8.64 -4.52 -1.62
C MET A 21 7.89 -4.56 -0.30
N THR A 22 8.53 -4.02 0.72
CA THR A 22 7.91 -3.73 2.01
C THR A 22 7.90 -2.23 2.20
N PHE A 23 6.81 -1.70 2.78
CA PHE A 23 6.70 -0.28 3.13
C PHE A 23 6.05 -0.16 4.50
N GLU A 24 6.36 0.93 5.18
CA GLU A 24 5.75 1.25 6.47
C GLU A 24 4.46 2.05 6.26
N CYS A 25 3.42 1.68 6.98
CA CYS A 25 2.18 2.43 7.04
C CYS A 25 1.53 2.31 8.42
N GLN A 26 0.60 3.22 8.70
CA GLN A 26 -0.28 3.06 9.86
C GLN A 26 -1.19 1.84 9.66
N ASN A 27 -1.78 1.34 10.73
CA ASN A 27 -2.74 0.24 10.64
C ASN A 27 -3.96 0.66 9.80
N LEU A 28 -4.10 0.06 8.62
CA LEU A 28 -5.21 0.33 7.69
C LEU A 28 -6.45 -0.53 7.99
N GLY A 29 -6.37 -1.44 8.96
CA GLY A 29 -7.44 -2.41 9.23
C GLY A 29 -7.55 -3.46 8.13
N LYS A 30 -8.78 -3.95 7.88
CA LYS A 30 -9.02 -4.90 6.79
C LYS A 30 -8.80 -4.22 5.44
N LEU A 31 -7.90 -4.79 4.64
CA LEU A 31 -7.60 -4.28 3.32
C LEU A 31 -8.77 -4.52 2.37
N THR A 32 -9.10 -3.50 1.57
CA THR A 32 -10.21 -3.55 0.62
C THR A 32 -9.75 -3.33 -0.81
N THR A 33 -8.75 -2.45 -1.00
CA THR A 33 -8.37 -1.99 -2.34
C THR A 33 -6.86 -1.88 -2.48
N VAL A 34 -6.34 -2.29 -3.64
CA VAL A 34 -4.97 -2.04 -4.08
C VAL A 34 -5.03 -1.41 -5.47
N GLN A 35 -4.43 -0.24 -5.62
CA GLN A 35 -4.28 0.49 -6.88
C GLN A 35 -2.80 0.55 -7.24
N ILE A 36 -2.45 0.09 -8.44
CA ILE A 36 -1.09 0.05 -9.00
C ILE A 36 -0.96 1.11 -10.07
#